data_AF-A0A1Q5Q183-F1
#
_entry.id   AF-A0A1Q5Q183-F1
#
_cell.length_a   1.000
_cell.length_b   1.000
_cell.length_c   1.000
_cell.angle_alpha   90.00
_cell.angle_beta   90.00
_cell.angle_gamma   90.00
#
_symmetry.space_group_name_H-M   'P 1'
#
loop_
_entity.id
_entity.type
_entity.pdbx_description
1 polymer ?
#
loop_
_entity_poly.entity_id
_entity_poly.type
_entity_poly.pdbx_seq_one_letter_code
_entity_poly.pdbx_strand_id
1 'polypeptide(L)'
;MTIWIMTGTDTEIGKTMTTAALAALLAARGRRVAIDKPAQTGMSGADELGDAALARRLSGAAHASEGVRLNAPLAPVRAALEQGTTLPGPDVHTARIRALAYDDVLVEGSGGLLVELAPGWDTGLFRVECGLMRPDPHR
;
A
#
# COMPACT_ATOMS: atom_id res chain seq x y z
N MET A 1 10.57 1.65 -13.86
CA MET A 1 9.72 1.50 -12.66
C MET A 1 9.17 0.09 -12.63
N THR A 2 9.44 -0.63 -11.55
CA THR A 2 8.83 -1.92 -11.20
C THR A 2 7.89 -1.71 -10.03
N ILE A 3 6.70 -2.30 -10.06
CA ILE A 3 5.74 -2.20 -8.95
C ILE A 3 5.68 -3.56 -8.25
N TRP A 4 5.93 -3.55 -6.94
CA TRP A 4 5.88 -4.72 -6.06
C TRP A 4 4.64 -4.61 -5.18
N ILE A 5 3.76 -5.61 -5.19
CA ILE A 5 2.58 -5.63 -4.33
C ILE A 5 2.87 -6.49 -3.12
N MET A 6 2.94 -5.86 -1.95
CA MET A 6 3.17 -6.54 -0.67
C MET A 6 1.82 -6.89 -0.06
N THR A 7 1.38 -8.12 -0.28
CA THR A 7 0.13 -8.66 0.28
C THR A 7 0.43 -9.69 1.37
N GLY A 8 -0.61 -10.11 2.08
CA GLY A 8 -0.52 -11.06 3.19
C GLY A 8 -1.79 -11.86 3.36
N THR A 9 -1.74 -12.94 4.13
CA THR A 9 -2.94 -13.70 4.49
C THR A 9 -3.77 -12.99 5.56
N ASP A 10 -3.15 -12.12 6.36
CA ASP A 10 -3.81 -11.43 7.48
C ASP A 10 -3.10 -10.11 7.86
N THR A 11 -3.60 -9.41 8.88
CA THR A 11 -2.91 -8.34 9.61
C THR A 11 -1.73 -8.89 10.43
N GLU A 12 -0.78 -8.02 10.79
CA GLU A 12 0.33 -8.33 11.73
C GLU A 12 1.28 -9.49 11.36
N ILE A 13 1.13 -10.10 10.18
CA ILE A 13 2.02 -11.18 9.71
C ILE A 13 3.44 -10.72 9.31
N GLY A 14 3.80 -9.45 9.55
CA GLY A 14 5.11 -8.90 9.19
C GLY A 14 5.25 -8.30 7.79
N LYS A 15 4.14 -7.84 7.17
CA LYS A 15 4.18 -7.12 5.87
C LYS A 15 5.13 -5.92 5.91
N THR A 16 4.98 -5.03 6.89
CA THR A 16 5.81 -3.82 7.04
C THR A 16 7.30 -4.13 7.13
N MET A 17 7.67 -5.18 7.88
CA MET A 17 9.06 -5.63 8.00
C MET A 17 9.58 -6.23 6.69
N THR A 18 8.73 -6.97 5.98
CA THR A 18 9.07 -7.55 4.67
C THR A 18 9.25 -6.45 3.62
N THR A 19 8.35 -5.45 3.60
CA THR A 19 8.47 -4.25 2.76
C THR A 19 9.78 -3.53 3.03
N ALA A 20 10.11 -3.30 4.31
CA ALA A 20 11.36 -2.65 4.69
C ALA A 20 12.60 -3.45 4.24
N ALA A 21 12.60 -4.77 4.45
CA ALA A 21 13.72 -5.63 4.07
C ALA A 21 13.95 -5.63 2.56
N LEU A 22 12.88 -5.74 1.76
CA LEU A 22 12.97 -5.68 0.30
C LEU A 22 13.45 -4.30 -0.17
N ALA A 23 12.89 -3.22 0.40
CA ALA A 23 13.32 -1.86 0.08
C ALA A 23 14.80 -1.63 0.40
N ALA A 24 15.28 -2.10 1.55
CA ALA A 24 16.67 -1.97 1.96
C ALA A 24 17.60 -2.70 0.99
N LEU A 25 17.21 -3.92 0.58
CA LEU A 25 17.97 -4.73 -0.36
C LEU A 25 18.05 -4.08 -1.76
N LEU A 26 16.95 -3.50 -2.23
CA LEU A 26 16.91 -2.79 -3.52
C LEU A 26 17.73 -1.49 -3.47
N ALA A 27 17.59 -0.72 -2.37
CA ALA A 27 18.37 0.50 -2.15
C ALA A 27 19.88 0.22 -2.05
N ALA A 28 20.29 -0.86 -1.38
CA ALA A 28 21.68 -1.30 -1.30
C ALA A 28 22.27 -1.68 -2.68
N ARG A 29 21.42 -1.97 -3.67
CA ARG A 29 21.81 -2.17 -5.08
C ARG A 29 21.80 -0.88 -5.90
N GLY A 30 21.72 0.28 -5.25
CA GLY A 30 21.72 1.59 -5.90
C GLY A 30 20.40 1.96 -6.58
N ARG A 31 19.31 1.24 -6.32
CA ARG A 31 18.00 1.52 -6.93
C ARG A 31 17.25 2.57 -6.11
N ARG A 32 16.55 3.49 -6.78
CA ARG A 32 15.69 4.48 -6.11
C ARG A 32 14.35 3.83 -5.78
N VAL A 33 14.07 3.66 -4.50
CA VAL A 33 12.88 2.96 -4.00
C VAL A 33 11.90 3.93 -3.35
N ALA A 34 10.62 3.79 -3.70
CA ALA A 34 9.50 4.40 -2.99
C ALA A 34 8.62 3.33 -2.35
N ILE A 35 8.00 3.68 -1.23
CA ILE A 35 7.01 2.84 -0.54
C ILE A 35 5.67 3.57 -0.56
N ASP A 36 4.61 2.83 -0.84
CA ASP A 36 3.25 3.36 -0.89
C ASP A 36 2.32 2.49 -0.04
N LYS A 37 1.49 3.11 0.78
CA LYS A 37 0.42 2.45 1.51
C LYS A 37 -0.92 3.05 1.05
N PRO A 38 -1.71 2.35 0.22
CA PRO A 38 -2.96 2.91 -0.30
C PRO A 38 -3.91 3.36 0.82
N ALA A 39 -4.07 2.55 1.87
CA ALA A 39 -4.87 2.88 3.04
C ALA A 39 -4.16 2.53 4.35
N GLN A 40 -3.89 3.53 5.18
CA GLN A 40 -3.42 3.33 6.55
C GLN A 40 -4.63 3.37 7.49
N THR A 41 -4.81 2.35 8.33
CA THR A 41 -5.87 2.29 9.34
C THR A 41 -5.25 2.19 10.75
N GLY A 42 -6.07 2.40 11.78
CA GLY A 42 -5.65 2.24 13.18
C GLY A 42 -4.70 3.32 13.70
N MET A 43 -4.63 4.50 13.06
CA MET A 43 -3.73 5.58 13.48
C MET A 43 -4.51 6.64 14.26
N SER A 44 -4.30 6.70 15.56
CA SER A 44 -5.08 7.57 16.45
C SER A 44 -4.51 8.99 16.56
N GLY A 45 -3.24 9.19 16.18
CA GLY A 45 -2.57 10.49 16.16
C GLY A 45 -2.01 10.88 14.79
N ALA A 46 -2.05 12.18 14.47
CA ALA A 46 -1.46 12.70 13.23
C ALA A 46 0.07 12.49 13.16
N ASP A 47 0.74 12.48 14.33
CA ASP A 47 2.19 12.30 14.45
C ASP A 47 2.60 10.82 14.55
N GLU A 48 1.63 9.91 14.61
CA GLU A 48 1.89 8.49 14.76
C GLU A 48 2.44 7.92 13.43
N LEU A 49 3.55 7.20 13.51
CA LEU A 49 4.28 6.73 12.33
C LEU A 49 3.52 5.60 11.63
N GLY A 50 3.04 5.84 10.41
CA GLY A 50 2.35 4.80 9.62
C GLY A 50 3.30 3.75 9.05
N ASP A 51 2.74 2.66 8.52
CA ASP A 51 3.49 1.50 8.02
C ASP A 51 4.53 1.90 6.96
N ALA A 52 4.13 2.68 5.94
CA ALA A 52 5.04 3.11 4.88
C ALA A 52 6.19 3.97 5.43
N ALA A 53 5.89 4.85 6.39
CA ALA A 53 6.88 5.72 7.01
C ALA A 53 7.85 4.92 7.90
N LEU A 54 7.36 3.92 8.64
CA LEU A 54 8.17 2.97 9.40
C LEU A 54 9.08 2.16 8.48
N ALA A 55 8.52 1.57 7.44
CA ALA A 55 9.28 0.76 6.48
C ALA A 55 10.37 1.60 5.79
N ARG A 56 10.09 2.86 5.44
CA ARG A 56 11.08 3.79 4.92
C ARG A 56 12.19 4.06 5.93
N ARG A 57 11.85 4.35 7.18
CA ARG A 57 12.83 4.62 8.25
C ARG A 57 13.78 3.44 8.44
N LEU A 58 13.27 2.21 8.37
CA LEU A 58 14.05 0.98 8.56
C LEU A 58 14.90 0.63 7.33
N SER A 59 14.49 1.02 6.14
CA SER A 59 15.12 0.60 4.87
C SER A 59 16.04 1.63 4.23
N GLY A 60 15.88 2.91 4.58
CA GLY A 60 16.52 4.01 3.85
C GLY A 60 15.87 4.30 2.49
N ALA A 61 14.64 3.81 2.23
CA ALA A 61 13.91 4.15 1.03
C ALA A 61 13.81 5.67 0.82
N ALA A 62 13.86 6.10 -0.43
CA ALA A 62 13.92 7.51 -0.76
C ALA A 62 12.60 8.24 -0.46
N HIS A 63 11.48 7.52 -0.54
CA HIS A 63 10.14 8.10 -0.37
C HIS A 63 9.16 7.12 0.27
N ALA A 64 8.20 7.69 1.01
CA ALA A 64 7.04 6.99 1.57
C ALA A 64 5.81 7.88 1.40
N SER A 65 4.67 7.29 1.04
CA SER A 65 3.40 8.01 1.00
C SER A 65 2.22 7.12 1.38
N GLU A 66 1.13 7.77 1.78
CA GLU A 66 -0.15 7.14 2.10
C GLU A 66 -1.24 7.73 1.20
N GLY A 67 -2.16 6.90 0.72
CA GLY A 67 -3.29 7.37 -0.09
C GLY A 67 -4.40 7.94 0.77
N VAL A 68 -4.70 7.28 1.89
CA VAL A 68 -5.63 7.73 2.91
C VAL A 68 -5.18 7.23 4.28
N ARG A 69 -5.45 8.01 5.33
CA ARG A 69 -5.19 7.66 6.73
C ARG A 69 -6.50 7.71 7.51
N LEU A 70 -6.78 6.62 8.21
CA LEU A 70 -8.03 6.36 8.94
C LEU A 70 -7.70 5.98 10.38
N ASN A 71 -8.54 6.40 11.32
CA ASN A 71 -8.24 6.28 12.75
C ASN A 71 -8.68 4.93 13.31
N ALA A 72 -9.81 4.40 12.83
CA ALA A 72 -10.37 3.17 13.36
C ALA A 72 -9.46 1.97 13.00
N PRO A 73 -9.14 1.07 13.95
CA PRO A 73 -8.35 -0.14 13.71
C PRO A 73 -9.21 -1.23 13.04
N LEU A 74 -9.79 -0.89 11.89
CA LEU A 74 -10.70 -1.73 11.11
C LEU A 74 -10.20 -1.82 9.66
N ALA A 75 -10.82 -2.68 8.86
CA ALA A 75 -10.60 -2.69 7.42
C ALA A 75 -10.94 -1.32 6.80
N PRO A 76 -10.24 -0.86 5.75
CA PRO A 76 -10.37 0.49 5.20
C PRO A 76 -11.80 0.92 4.90
N VAL A 77 -12.59 0.08 4.21
CA VAL A 77 -14.01 0.37 3.89
C VAL A 77 -14.82 0.62 5.17
N ARG A 78 -14.63 -0.21 6.19
CA ARG A 78 -15.35 -0.06 7.45
C ARG A 78 -14.90 1.17 8.24
N ALA A 79 -13.59 1.40 8.33
CA ALA A 79 -13.01 2.56 9.00
C ALA A 79 -13.47 3.88 8.37
N ALA A 80 -13.48 3.94 7.04
CA ALA A 80 -13.97 5.10 6.29
C ALA A 80 -15.46 5.36 6.54
N LEU A 81 -16.27 4.29 6.58
CA LEU A 81 -17.70 4.38 6.88
C LEU A 81 -17.94 4.97 8.28
N GLU A 82 -17.21 4.51 9.30
CA GLU A 82 -17.35 5.00 10.68
C GLU A 82 -16.91 6.46 10.84
N GLN A 83 -15.94 6.90 10.03
CA GLN A 83 -15.45 8.27 10.04
C GLN A 83 -16.20 9.20 9.06
N GLY A 84 -17.17 8.70 8.29
CA GLY A 84 -17.82 9.47 7.23
C GLY A 84 -16.86 9.96 6.14
N THR A 85 -15.75 9.24 5.92
CA THR A 85 -14.70 9.56 4.95
C THR A 85 -14.93 8.82 3.65
N THR A 86 -14.65 9.46 2.51
CA THR A 86 -14.67 8.80 1.19
C THR A 86 -13.29 8.24 0.87
N LEU A 87 -13.22 6.95 0.51
CA LEU A 87 -11.98 6.31 0.09
C LEU A 87 -11.62 6.73 -1.34
N PRO A 88 -10.34 7.00 -1.64
CA PRO A 88 -9.91 7.19 -3.02
C PRO A 88 -10.18 5.92 -3.84
N GLY A 89 -10.64 6.10 -5.07
CA GLY A 89 -10.86 4.99 -5.97
C GLY A 89 -9.56 4.42 -6.56
N PRO A 90 -9.64 3.24 -7.20
CA PRO A 90 -8.53 2.60 -7.89
C PRO A 90 -7.73 3.50 -8.84
N ASP A 91 -8.43 4.30 -9.64
CA ASP A 91 -7.80 5.23 -10.60
C ASP A 91 -6.92 6.26 -9.91
N VAL A 92 -7.35 6.76 -8.74
CA VAL A 92 -6.61 7.75 -7.96
C VAL A 92 -5.34 7.14 -7.39
N HIS A 93 -5.45 5.93 -6.81
CA HIS A 93 -4.27 5.22 -6.31
C HIS A 93 -3.29 4.88 -7.44
N THR A 94 -3.80 4.39 -8.58
CA THR A 94 -2.99 4.06 -9.76
C THR A 94 -2.28 5.28 -10.31
N ALA A 95 -2.97 6.42 -10.47
CA ALA A 95 -2.37 7.65 -10.93
C ALA A 95 -1.27 8.15 -9.98
N ARG A 96 -1.54 8.14 -8.66
CA ARG A 96 -0.57 8.54 -7.62
C ARG A 96 0.68 7.66 -7.64
N ILE A 97 0.51 6.34 -7.70
CA ILE A 97 1.62 5.37 -7.74
C ILE A 97 2.42 5.51 -9.04
N ARG A 98 1.76 5.70 -10.19
CA ARG A 98 2.45 5.88 -11.47
C ARG A 98 3.19 7.22 -11.58
N ALA A 99 2.76 8.24 -10.84
CA ALA A 99 3.46 9.52 -10.77
C ALA A 99 4.76 9.45 -9.96
N LEU A 100 4.99 8.37 -9.18
CA LEU A 100 6.24 8.14 -8.47
C LEU A 100 7.35 7.79 -9.46
N ALA A 101 8.21 8.76 -9.76
CA ALA A 101 9.35 8.59 -10.67
C ALA A 101 10.53 7.84 -10.01
N TYR A 102 10.31 6.57 -9.61
CA TYR A 102 11.26 5.70 -8.91
C TYR A 102 11.52 4.39 -9.70
N ASP A 103 12.64 3.74 -9.40
CA ASP A 103 13.02 2.49 -10.05
C ASP A 103 12.13 1.34 -9.57
N ASP A 104 11.80 1.33 -8.27
CA ASP A 104 10.88 0.40 -7.64
C ASP A 104 9.88 1.14 -6.75
N VAL A 105 8.62 0.73 -6.81
CA VAL A 105 7.56 1.16 -5.90
C VAL A 105 7.00 -0.06 -5.20
N LEU A 106 7.14 -0.12 -3.87
CA LEU A 106 6.57 -1.18 -3.05
C LEU A 106 5.22 -0.68 -2.52
N VAL A 107 4.14 -1.25 -3.03
CA VAL A 107 2.77 -0.95 -2.61
C VAL A 107 2.38 -1.96 -1.54
N GLU A 108 2.30 -1.51 -0.31
CA GLU A 108 1.92 -2.35 0.82
C GLU A 108 0.41 -2.38 1.03
N GLY A 109 -0.16 -3.57 1.02
CA GLY A 109 -1.57 -3.78 1.29
C GLY A 109 -1.94 -3.55 2.76
N SER A 110 -3.23 -3.39 3.00
CA SER A 110 -3.82 -3.21 4.33
C SER A 110 -4.50 -4.50 4.72
N GLY A 111 -4.04 -5.16 5.80
CA GLY A 111 -4.60 -6.46 6.21
C GLY A 111 -4.30 -7.62 5.25
N GLY A 112 -5.25 -8.55 5.12
CA GLY A 112 -5.15 -9.74 4.27
C GLY A 112 -5.43 -9.46 2.78
N LEU A 113 -5.18 -10.46 1.93
CA LEU A 113 -5.29 -10.38 0.47
C LEU A 113 -6.65 -9.88 -0.02
N LEU A 114 -7.72 -10.28 0.66
CA LEU A 114 -9.11 -9.97 0.32
C LEU A 114 -9.63 -8.69 1.00
N VAL A 115 -8.76 -7.96 1.70
CA VAL A 115 -9.17 -6.69 2.33
C VAL A 115 -9.33 -5.63 1.25
N GLU A 116 -10.55 -5.10 1.19
CA GLU A 116 -10.94 -4.01 0.30
C GLU A 116 -10.28 -2.70 0.73
N LEU A 117 -9.61 -2.07 -0.23
CA LEU A 117 -9.02 -0.73 -0.14
C LEU A 117 -10.04 0.34 -0.58
N ALA A 118 -11.01 -0.04 -1.40
CA ALA A 118 -12.24 0.68 -1.76
C ALA A 118 -13.36 -0.35 -2.03
N PRO A 119 -14.65 0.03 -2.01
CA PRO A 119 -15.73 -0.94 -2.23
C PRO A 119 -15.56 -1.74 -3.53
N GLY A 120 -15.53 -3.07 -3.44
CA GLY A 120 -15.31 -3.96 -4.59
C GLY A 120 -13.88 -4.01 -5.11
N TRP A 121 -12.91 -3.42 -4.41
CA TRP A 121 -11.51 -3.33 -4.84
C TRP A 121 -10.54 -3.66 -3.71
N ASP A 122 -9.90 -4.83 -3.82
CA ASP A 122 -8.91 -5.34 -2.85
C ASP A 122 -7.45 -5.18 -3.32
N THR A 123 -6.51 -5.53 -2.44
CA THR A 123 -5.07 -5.48 -2.74
C THR A 123 -4.68 -6.43 -3.88
N GLY A 124 -5.42 -7.52 -4.09
CA GLY A 124 -5.22 -8.46 -5.19
C GLY A 124 -5.63 -7.87 -6.56
N LEU A 125 -6.71 -7.10 -6.60
CA LEU A 125 -7.24 -6.42 -7.78
C LEU A 125 -6.35 -5.29 -8.29
N PHE A 126 -5.51 -4.71 -7.42
CA PHE A 126 -4.45 -3.76 -7.80
C PHE A 126 -3.52 -4.31 -8.92
N ARG A 127 -3.35 -5.64 -8.99
CA ARG A 127 -2.53 -6.30 -10.02
C ARG A 127 -3.13 -6.19 -11.42
N VAL A 128 -4.45 -6.10 -11.55
CA VAL A 128 -5.13 -6.04 -12.86
C VAL A 128 -5.02 -4.62 -13.45
N GLU A 129 -5.18 -3.59 -12.63
CA GLU A 129 -5.19 -2.18 -13.08
C GLU A 129 -3.80 -1.60 -13.35
N CYS A 130 -2.76 -2.14 -12.70
CA CYS A 130 -1.37 -1.85 -13.08
C CYS A 130 -0.89 -2.61 -14.33
N GLY A 131 -1.75 -3.43 -14.96
CA GLY A 131 -1.40 -4.22 -16.15
C GLY A 131 -0.52 -5.43 -15.86
N LEU A 132 -0.44 -5.88 -14.60
CA LEU A 132 0.38 -7.01 -14.16
C LEU A 132 -0.34 -8.37 -14.24
N MET A 133 -1.63 -8.37 -14.62
CA MET A 133 -2.40 -9.54 -15.01
C MET A 133 -3.53 -9.11 -15.95
N ARG A 134 -3.69 -9.76 -17.12
CA ARG A 134 -4.89 -9.56 -17.93
C ARG A 134 -6.07 -10.22 -17.23
N PRO A 135 -7.26 -9.60 -17.17
CA PRO A 135 -8.44 -10.30 -16.68
C PRO A 135 -8.66 -11.56 -17.51
N ASP A 136 -8.89 -12.69 -16.84
CA ASP A 136 -9.35 -13.91 -17.48
C ASP A 136 -10.78 -13.64 -17.98
N PRO A 137 -11.07 -13.72 -19.29
CA PRO A 137 -12.42 -13.51 -19.82
C PRO A 137 -13.44 -14.57 -19.36
N HIS A 138 -13.02 -15.56 -18.58
CA HIS A 138 -13.86 -16.66 -18.10
C HIS A 138 -14.20 -16.63 -16.60
N ARG A 139 -13.99 -15.51 -15.90
CA ARG A 139 -14.47 -15.30 -14.51
C ARG A 139 -15.36 -14.07 -14.39
#